data_AF-A0A9D8EMB2-F1
#
_entry.id   AF-A0A9D8EMB2-F1
#
_cell.length_a   1.000
_cell.length_b   1.000
_cell.length_c   1.000
_cell.angle_alpha   90.00
_cell.angle_beta   90.00
_cell.angle_gamma   90.00
#
_symmetry.space_group_name_H-M   'P 1'
#
loop_
_entity.id
_entity.type
_entity.pdbx_description
1 polymer ?
#
loop_
_entity_poly.entity_id
_entity_poly.type
_entity_poly.pdbx_seq_one_letter_code
_entity_poly.pdbx_strand_id
1 'polypeptide(L)'
;MKTILLFNRDKKIFSYIQNLRLKHFKLVFLSNVKFLKHYVEEFFPSFVIIPAELENLQEFLKFISNRTGTRLIITTAAGDNYCRTGNYGNIFLEYKNLK
;
A
#
# COMPACT_ATOMS: atom_id res chain seq x y z
N MET A 1 -16.86 -8.60 1.55
CA MET A 1 -15.50 -9.03 1.12
C MET A 1 -14.60 -7.80 1.17
N LYS A 2 -13.44 -7.87 1.82
CA LYS A 2 -12.55 -6.70 1.97
C LYS A 2 -11.59 -6.60 0.78
N THR A 3 -11.31 -5.41 0.29
CA THR A 3 -10.37 -5.20 -0.82
C THR A 3 -9.03 -4.71 -0.30
N ILE A 4 -7.95 -5.30 -0.79
CA ILE A 4 -6.58 -4.84 -0.58
C ILE A 4 -6.08 -4.32 -1.92
N LEU A 5 -5.80 -3.03 -1.96
CA LEU A 5 -5.17 -2.37 -3.09
C LEU A 5 -3.66 -2.36 -2.85
N LEU A 6 -2.90 -2.94 -3.77
CA LEU A 6 -1.45 -3.06 -3.64
C LEU A 6 -0.77 -2.43 -4.85
N PHE A 7 0.13 -1.49 -4.58
CA PHE A 7 1.10 -1.00 -5.54
C PHE A 7 2.51 -1.31 -5.02
N ASN A 8 3.36 -1.83 -5.88
CA ASN A 8 4.78 -2.06 -5.63
C ASN A 8 5.54 -1.97 -6.96
N ARG A 9 6.77 -1.46 -6.94
CA ARG A 9 7.62 -1.43 -8.15
C ARG A 9 8.27 -2.79 -8.40
N ASP A 10 8.45 -3.61 -7.37
CA ASP A 10 9.02 -4.94 -7.48
C ASP A 10 7.96 -5.97 -7.91
N LYS A 11 8.09 -6.44 -9.15
CA LYS A 11 7.21 -7.46 -9.73
C LYS A 11 7.36 -8.83 -9.05
N LYS A 12 8.48 -9.13 -8.39
CA LYS A 12 8.66 -10.38 -7.63
C LYS A 12 7.77 -10.38 -6.39
N ILE A 13 7.61 -9.23 -5.73
CA ILE A 13 6.70 -9.10 -4.59
C ILE A 13 5.26 -9.40 -5.02
N PHE A 14 4.84 -8.91 -6.20
CA PHE A 14 3.53 -9.27 -6.75
C PHE A 14 3.37 -10.76 -7.00
N SER A 15 4.39 -11.44 -7.55
CA SER A 15 4.30 -12.87 -7.83
C SER A 15 4.22 -13.71 -6.56
N TYR A 16 4.81 -13.27 -5.45
CA TYR A 16 4.64 -13.93 -4.16
C TYR A 16 3.26 -13.66 -3.57
N ILE A 17 2.79 -12.41 -3.58
CA ILE A 17 1.53 -12.03 -2.95
C ILE A 17 0.32 -12.60 -3.70
N GLN A 18 0.35 -12.66 -5.03
CA GLN A 18 -0.76 -13.24 -5.82
C GLN A 18 -1.01 -14.72 -5.49
N ASN A 19 0.02 -15.44 -5.04
CA ASN A 19 -0.07 -16.85 -4.68
C ASN A 19 -0.64 -17.06 -3.26
N LEU A 20 -0.80 -16.00 -2.47
CA LEU A 20 -1.39 -16.09 -1.14
C LEU A 20 -2.90 -16.33 -1.23
N ARG A 21 -3.36 -17.44 -0.65
CA ARG A 21 -4.79 -17.74 -0.52
C ARG A 21 -5.40 -16.98 0.66
N LEU A 22 -5.83 -15.75 0.44
CA LEU A 22 -6.50 -14.94 1.46
C LEU A 22 -8.01 -15.18 1.44
N LYS A 23 -8.54 -15.90 2.45
CA LYS A 23 -9.99 -16.04 2.62
C LYS A 23 -10.59 -14.67 3.02
N HIS A 24 -11.65 -14.25 2.33
CA HIS A 24 -12.41 -13.00 2.55
C HIS A 24 -11.77 -11.69 2.04
N PHE A 25 -10.62 -11.77 1.37
CA PHE A 25 -9.96 -10.62 0.78
C PHE A 25 -9.86 -10.74 -0.74
N LYS A 26 -10.12 -9.63 -1.44
CA LYS A 26 -9.81 -9.45 -2.86
C LYS A 26 -8.52 -8.66 -2.98
N LEU A 27 -7.52 -9.22 -3.66
CA LEU A 27 -6.29 -8.53 -4.01
C LEU A 27 -6.48 -7.78 -5.33
N VAL A 28 -6.12 -6.50 -5.37
CA VAL A 28 -6.09 -5.67 -6.57
C VAL A 28 -4.68 -5.12 -6.73
N PHE A 29 -4.01 -5.51 -7.82
CA PHE A 29 -2.65 -5.10 -8.12
C PHE A 29 -2.66 -3.91 -9.08
N LEU A 30 -2.00 -2.83 -8.68
CA LEU A 30 -1.78 -1.67 -9.53
C LEU A 30 -0.46 -1.80 -10.26
N SER A 31 -0.52 -1.77 -11.59
CA SER A 31 0.68 -1.69 -12.44
C SER A 31 1.23 -0.27 -12.57
N ASN A 32 0.42 0.74 -12.28
CA ASN A 32 0.77 2.15 -12.47
C ASN A 32 0.23 3.03 -11.33
N VAL A 33 1.13 3.74 -10.66
CA VAL A 33 0.83 4.67 -9.56
C VAL A 33 -0.12 5.80 -9.95
N LYS A 34 -0.13 6.23 -11.22
CA LYS A 34 -0.98 7.35 -11.68
C LYS A 34 -2.46 7.10 -11.44
N PHE A 35 -2.88 5.83 -11.37
CA PHE A 35 -4.26 5.43 -11.13
C PHE A 35 -4.56 5.12 -9.66
N LEU A 36 -3.60 5.27 -8.74
CA LEU A 36 -3.75 4.89 -7.35
C LEU A 36 -4.97 5.57 -6.69
N LYS A 37 -5.14 6.89 -6.87
CA LYS A 37 -6.28 7.62 -6.32
C LYS A 37 -7.62 7.16 -6.92
N HIS A 38 -7.65 6.98 -8.24
CA HIS A 38 -8.83 6.49 -8.95
C HIS A 38 -9.28 5.11 -8.44
N TYR A 39 -8.33 4.20 -8.20
CA TYR A 39 -8.64 2.87 -7.67
C TYR A 39 -9.09 2.90 -6.21
N VAL A 40 -8.55 3.82 -5.39
CA VAL A 40 -9.06 4.01 -4.03
C VAL A 40 -10.53 4.47 -4.06
N GLU A 41 -10.88 5.34 -5.01
CA GLU A 41 -12.24 5.83 -5.19
C GLU A 41 -13.20 4.79 -5.75
N GLU A 42 -12.75 3.98 -6.70
CA GLU A 42 -13.60 2.97 -7.35
C GLU A 42 -13.83 1.76 -6.43
N PHE A 43 -12.77 1.27 -5.78
CA PHE A 43 -12.82 0.00 -5.04
C PHE A 43 -13.09 0.14 -3.55
N PHE A 44 -13.06 1.36 -3.00
CA PHE A 44 -13.19 1.65 -1.56
C PHE A 44 -12.42 0.64 -0.69
N PRO A 45 -11.10 0.50 -0.88
CA PRO A 45 -10.35 -0.57 -0.28
C PRO A 45 -10.30 -0.45 1.24
N SER A 46 -10.32 -1.60 1.92
CA SER A 46 -10.08 -1.67 3.37
C SER A 46 -8.61 -1.44 3.69
N PHE A 47 -7.72 -1.82 2.78
CA PHE A 47 -6.28 -1.66 2.90
C PHE A 47 -5.67 -1.13 1.61
N VAL A 48 -4.77 -0.17 1.74
CA VAL A 48 -3.89 0.29 0.65
C VAL A 48 -2.46 0.03 1.07
N ILE A 49 -1.69 -0.68 0.23
CA ILE A 49 -0.29 -1.00 0.47
C ILE A 49 0.55 -0.35 -0.62
N ILE A 50 1.51 0.49 -0.21
CA ILE A 50 2.38 1.24 -1.12
C ILE A 50 3.85 1.22 -0.65
N PRO A 51 4.83 1.41 -1.55
CA PRO A 51 6.22 1.67 -1.19
C PRO A 51 6.39 3.08 -0.61
N ALA A 52 7.39 3.26 0.26
CA ALA A 52 7.77 4.56 0.80
C ALA A 52 8.38 5.48 -0.26
N GLU A 53 9.02 4.90 -1.28
CA GLU A 53 9.68 5.60 -2.39
C GLU A 53 8.68 6.10 -3.46
N LEU A 54 7.42 6.31 -3.08
CA LEU A 54 6.38 6.83 -3.95
C LEU A 54 6.64 8.32 -4.25
N GLU A 55 6.83 8.66 -5.53
CA GLU A 55 7.15 10.03 -5.99
C GLU A 55 6.21 11.13 -5.46
N ASN A 56 4.95 10.80 -5.13
CA ASN A 56 3.95 11.74 -4.59
C ASN A 56 3.38 11.28 -3.24
N LEU A 57 4.19 10.66 -2.38
CA LEU A 57 3.73 10.08 -1.10
C LEU A 57 2.95 11.09 -0.24
N GLN A 58 3.47 12.32 -0.07
CA GLN A 58 2.84 13.34 0.79
C GLN A 58 1.46 13.75 0.29
N GLU A 59 1.29 13.89 -1.02
CA GLU A 59 0.00 14.22 -1.63
C GLU A 59 -0.99 13.07 -1.44
N PHE A 60 -0.51 11.82 -1.60
CA PHE A 60 -1.32 10.64 -1.39
C PHE A 60 -1.73 10.45 0.08
N LEU A 61 -0.83 10.75 1.02
CA LEU A 61 -1.10 10.75 2.46
C LEU A 61 -2.24 11.70 2.84
N LYS A 62 -2.22 12.93 2.31
CA LYS A 62 -3.32 13.89 2.50
C LYS A 62 -4.63 13.43 1.89
N PHE A 63 -4.57 12.79 0.73
CA PHE A 63 -5.76 12.23 0.07
C PHE A 63 -6.38 11.10 0.89
N ILE A 64 -5.56 10.15 1.36
CA ILE A 64 -6.05 8.95 2.05
C ILE A 64 -6.47 9.24 3.49
N SER A 65 -5.87 10.25 4.14
CA SER A 65 -6.24 10.63 5.52
C SER A 65 -7.69 11.10 5.65
N ASN A 66 -8.26 11.60 4.56
CA ASN A 66 -9.64 12.06 4.52
C ASN A 66 -10.64 10.91 4.25
N ARG A 67 -10.15 9.66 4.09
CA ARG A 67 -10.97 8.47 3.80
C ARG A 67 -11.16 7.65 5.07
N THR A 68 -12.38 7.67 5.61
CA THR A 68 -12.74 6.78 6.71
C THR A 68 -12.85 5.34 6.22
N GLY A 69 -12.36 4.38 7.00
CA GLY A 69 -12.47 2.94 6.69
C GLY A 69 -11.36 2.36 5.82
N THR A 70 -10.44 3.17 5.30
CA THR A 70 -9.24 2.70 4.59
C THR A 70 -8.01 2.77 5.49
N ARG A 71 -7.30 1.65 5.63
CA ARG A 71 -6.01 1.58 6.33
C ARG A 71 -4.86 1.64 5.34
N LEU A 72 -3.92 2.54 5.57
CA LEU A 72 -2.70 2.64 4.76
C LEU A 72 -1.56 1.84 5.40
N ILE A 73 -0.88 1.05 4.59
CA ILE A 73 0.36 0.35 4.93
C ILE A 73 1.45 0.86 4.01
N ILE A 74 2.53 1.36 4.60
CA ILE A 74 3.71 1.82 3.86
C ILE A 74 4.81 0.81 4.07
N THR A 75 5.41 0.39 2.96
CA THR A 75 6.46 -0.64 2.89
C THR A 75 7.77 0.03 2.50
N THR A 76 8.87 -0.31 3.15
CA THR A 76 10.21 0.25 2.86
C THR A 76 11.28 -0.82 3.03
N ALA A 77 12.42 -0.65 2.34
CA ALA A 77 13.54 -1.58 2.47
C ALA A 77 14.12 -1.54 3.89
N ALA A 78 14.64 -2.69 4.38
CA ALA A 78 15.32 -2.72 5.66
C ALA A 78 16.54 -1.80 5.69
N GLY A 79 16.65 -1.01 6.76
CA GLY A 79 17.70 -0.01 6.95
C GLY A 79 17.32 1.42 6.55
N ASP A 80 16.19 1.61 5.85
CA ASP A 80 15.65 2.93 5.59
C ASP A 80 14.93 3.43 6.85
N ASN A 81 15.57 4.36 7.55
CA ASN A 81 14.98 5.07 8.68
C ASN A 81 13.88 6.02 8.18
N TYR A 82 12.72 5.49 7.80
CA TYR A 82 11.53 6.28 7.51
C TYR A 82 10.93 6.79 8.83
N CYS A 83 11.58 7.79 9.39
CA CYS A 83 11.14 8.49 10.59
C CYS A 83 10.06 9.51 10.23
N ARG A 84 8.85 9.27 10.76
CA ARG A 84 7.77 10.23 11.03
C ARG A 84 7.18 10.98 9.84
N THR A 85 5.97 10.57 9.46
CA THR A 85 4.99 11.49 8.86
C THR A 85 3.62 11.29 9.50
N GLY A 86 3.31 12.16 10.48
CA GLY A 86 1.95 12.56 10.89
C GLY A 86 1.06 11.51 11.56
N ASN A 87 0.08 12.00 12.33
CA ASN A 87 -0.99 11.27 13.05
C ASN A 87 -1.98 10.53 12.13
N TYR A 88 -1.51 9.93 11.05
CA TYR A 88 -2.31 9.05 10.21
C TYR A 88 -2.16 7.65 10.81
N GLY A 89 -3.26 6.91 11.02
CA GLY A 89 -3.26 5.55 11.58
C GLY A 89 -2.59 4.50 10.68
N ASN A 90 -1.38 4.80 10.25
CA ASN A 90 -0.59 4.10 9.24
C ASN A 90 0.28 3.05 9.92
N ILE A 91 0.38 1.88 9.29
CA ILE A 91 1.25 0.81 9.73
C ILE A 91 2.48 0.81 8.83
N PHE A 92 3.66 0.98 9.43
CA PHE A 92 4.94 0.90 8.75
C PHE A 92 5.50 -0.52 8.90
N LEU A 93 5.81 -1.15 7.77
CA LEU A 93 6.40 -2.49 7.74
C LEU A 93 7.75 -2.44 7.04
N GLU A 94 8.79 -2.71 7.81
CA GLU A 94 10.17 -2.88 7.34
C GLU A 94 10.42 -4.35 7.04
N TYR A 95 10.96 -4.68 5.87
CA TYR A 95 11.26 -6.06 5.49
C TYR A 95 12.75 -6.24 5.21
N LYS A 96 13.40 -7.15 5.95
CA LYS A 96 14.76 -7.60 5.64
C LYS A 96 14.70 -8.45 4.38
N ASN A 97 15.58 -8.16 3.42
CA ASN A 97 15.76 -8.94 2.19
C ASN A 97 15.70 -10.44 2.53
N LEU A 98 14.60 -11.10 2.14
CA LEU A 98 14.48 -12.55 2.19
C LEU A 98 15.44 -13.08 1.12
N LYS A 99 16.59 -13.59 1.58
CA LYS A 99 17.59 -14.26 0.74
C LYS A 99 17.01 -15.51 0.11
#